data_AF-A0A3S3QXP6-F1
#
_entry.id   AF-A0A3S3QXP6-F1
#
_cell.length_a   1.000
_cell.length_b   1.000
_cell.length_c   1.000
_cell.angle_alpha   90.00
_cell.angle_beta   90.00
_cell.angle_gamma   90.00
#
_symmetry.space_group_name_H-M   'P 1'
#
loop_
_entity.id
_entity.type
_entity.pdbx_description
1 polymer ?
#
loop_
_entity_poly.entity_id
_entity_poly.type
_entity_poly.pdbx_seq_one_letter_code
_entity_poly.pdbx_strand_id
1 'polypeptide(L)'
;MESGSSKHQQHSPSTGVENPRRGFLRKSLIGATPLVLTAVSRPVLGNQCTVSGMMSGNLSAPGEPVLCAGLTPGFWKNHLRDWPEPYDPGELPLGWHPNNGQNTLVLEGGTLFNEYFTYRAGYFDDDPPASMLEVMQKEGYDDKYRLGAHAVAALLNATYFANMEGVSFGYTADEILSYWNLGHGPGGTDLESLKEFYMMLNQRGFD
;
A
#
# COMPACT_ATOMS: atom_id res chain seq x y z
N MET A 1 51.55 42.11 26.55
CA MET A 1 52.51 41.65 27.57
C MET A 1 51.72 41.60 28.86
N GLU A 2 51.43 40.50 29.54
CA GLU A 2 51.98 39.14 29.62
C GLU A 2 50.91 38.38 30.43
N SER A 3 50.24 37.37 29.87
CA SER A 3 50.47 35.92 30.05
C SER A 3 50.23 35.35 31.46
N GLY A 4 49.17 34.51 31.55
CA GLY A 4 49.11 33.24 32.30
C GLY A 4 49.05 33.28 33.83
N SER A 5 48.67 32.23 34.57
CA SER A 5 47.98 30.94 34.32
C SER A 5 47.99 30.19 35.67
N SER A 6 46.88 29.52 36.04
CA SER A 6 46.75 28.37 36.98
C SER A 6 47.22 28.55 38.44
N LYS A 7 46.74 27.87 39.47
CA LYS A 7 45.72 26.84 39.78
C LYS A 7 45.67 26.86 41.32
N HIS A 8 44.53 26.61 41.96
CA HIS A 8 44.47 25.71 43.11
C HIS A 8 43.01 25.42 43.50
N GLN A 9 42.85 24.20 43.98
CA GLN A 9 41.67 23.40 44.20
C GLN A 9 41.47 23.34 45.72
N GLN A 10 40.23 23.34 46.24
CA GLN A 10 39.71 22.42 47.29
C GLN A 10 38.59 22.97 48.20
N HIS A 11 37.56 22.12 48.31
CA HIS A 11 36.70 21.77 49.46
C HIS A 11 35.51 22.63 49.92
N SER A 12 34.40 21.87 50.07
CA SER A 12 32.97 22.17 50.26
C SER A 12 32.57 22.94 51.53
N PRO A 13 31.29 23.39 51.58
CA PRO A 13 30.34 22.64 52.40
C PRO A 13 29.07 22.23 51.65
N SER A 14 28.66 21.00 51.92
CA SER A 14 27.38 20.40 51.57
C SER A 14 26.19 21.24 52.04
N THR A 15 25.31 21.64 51.13
CA THR A 15 23.91 21.89 51.45
C THR A 15 23.10 20.77 50.83
N GLY A 16 22.61 19.88 51.69
CA GLY A 16 21.73 18.80 51.29
C GLY A 16 20.42 19.36 50.76
N VAL A 17 20.06 18.93 49.55
CA VAL A 17 18.67 18.79 49.17
C VAL A 17 18.45 17.30 48.94
N GLU A 18 18.38 16.58 50.04
CA GLU A 18 17.59 15.35 50.07
C GLU A 18 16.13 15.80 50.02
N ASN A 19 15.40 15.39 49.00
CA ASN A 19 13.94 15.46 49.04
C ASN A 19 13.36 14.04 49.07
N PRO A 20 13.28 13.41 50.27
CA PRO A 20 12.47 12.23 50.46
C PRO A 20 11.09 12.69 50.94
N ARG A 21 10.04 12.30 50.23
CA ARG A 21 8.86 11.56 50.77
C ARG A 21 7.68 11.62 49.80
N ARG A 22 7.43 10.45 49.19
CA ARG A 22 6.11 9.87 48.90
C ARG A 22 4.94 10.65 49.54
N GLY A 23 4.26 11.44 48.72
CA GLY A 23 3.04 12.15 49.09
C GLY A 23 1.86 11.64 48.26
N PHE A 24 0.99 10.87 48.91
CA PHE A 24 -0.44 10.75 48.61
C PHE A 24 -0.90 9.97 47.37
N LEU A 25 -0.58 8.66 47.35
CA LEU A 25 -1.57 7.65 46.97
C LEU A 25 -2.53 7.42 48.15
N ARG A 26 -3.47 8.35 48.40
CA ARG A 26 -4.62 8.09 49.28
C ARG A 26 -5.84 8.88 48.80
N LYS A 27 -6.83 8.11 48.36
CA LYS A 27 -8.26 8.44 48.21
C LYS A 27 -8.68 9.14 46.91
N SER A 28 -9.04 8.33 45.92
CA SER A 28 -10.35 8.47 45.29
C SER A 28 -10.83 7.12 44.77
N LEU A 29 -11.58 6.41 45.60
CA LEU A 29 -12.38 5.24 45.23
C LEU A 29 -13.81 5.74 45.07
N ILE A 30 -14.16 6.31 43.92
CA ILE A 30 -15.54 6.36 43.41
C ILE A 30 -15.48 6.29 41.88
N GLY A 31 -15.80 5.11 41.33
CA GLY A 31 -16.52 5.03 40.05
C GLY A 31 -15.77 5.23 38.73
N ALA A 32 -14.47 4.96 38.63
CA ALA A 32 -13.82 4.86 37.31
C ALA A 32 -13.80 3.39 36.88
N THR A 33 -14.84 2.94 36.18
CA THR A 33 -14.73 1.75 35.34
C THR A 33 -13.50 1.94 34.45
N PRO A 34 -12.50 1.03 34.47
CA PRO A 34 -11.48 1.08 33.44
C PRO A 34 -12.22 0.85 32.13
N LEU A 35 -12.43 1.91 31.36
CA LEU A 35 -12.70 1.77 29.95
C LEU A 35 -11.47 1.09 29.39
N VAL A 36 -11.55 -0.23 29.22
CA VAL A 36 -10.63 -0.96 28.38
C VAL A 36 -10.90 -0.45 26.98
N LEU A 37 -10.22 0.63 26.61
CA LEU A 37 -10.17 1.11 25.25
C LEU A 37 -9.38 0.05 24.48
N THR A 38 -10.08 -0.94 23.95
CA THR A 38 -9.55 -1.78 22.89
C THR A 38 -9.48 -0.94 21.63
N ALA A 39 -8.57 0.04 21.61
CA ALA A 39 -8.06 0.57 20.37
C ALA A 39 -7.25 -0.58 19.76
N VAL A 40 -7.90 -1.36 18.90
CA VAL A 40 -7.20 -2.18 17.92
C VAL A 40 -6.60 -1.18 16.92
N SER A 41 -5.60 -0.43 17.36
CA SER A 41 -4.71 0.27 16.46
C SER A 41 -3.91 -0.83 15.79
N ARG A 42 -4.27 -1.20 14.56
CA ARG A 42 -3.30 -1.79 13.64
C ARG A 42 -2.08 -0.86 13.71
N PRO A 43 -0.94 -1.30 14.26
CA PRO A 43 0.18 -0.40 14.40
C PRO A 43 0.55 0.09 13.00
N VAL A 44 0.37 1.39 12.73
CA VAL A 44 0.92 2.07 11.56
C VAL A 44 2.42 2.30 11.81
N LEU A 45 3.11 1.24 12.24
CA LEU A 45 4.56 1.18 12.11
C LEU A 45 4.79 1.22 10.61
N GLY A 46 5.41 2.29 10.12
CA GLY A 46 5.50 2.63 8.71
C GLY A 46 5.69 1.38 7.86
N ASN A 47 4.67 1.04 7.07
CA ASN A 47 4.68 -0.16 6.26
C ASN A 47 5.86 -0.04 5.29
N GLN A 48 6.91 -0.84 5.53
CA GLN A 48 8.16 -0.79 4.77
C GLN A 48 7.96 -1.08 3.28
N CYS A 49 6.81 -1.65 2.93
CA CYS A 49 6.43 -1.97 1.56
C CYS A 49 5.66 -0.83 0.87
N THR A 50 5.37 0.29 1.55
CA THR A 50 4.95 1.50 0.83
C THR A 50 6.12 2.06 0.01
N VAL A 51 5.81 2.84 -1.03
CA VAL A 51 6.87 3.45 -1.87
C VAL A 51 7.81 4.32 -1.03
N SER A 52 7.25 5.13 -0.12
CA SER A 52 8.03 5.93 0.82
C SER A 52 8.78 5.09 1.85
N GLY A 53 8.20 3.97 2.31
CA GLY A 53 8.85 3.03 3.23
C GLY A 53 10.09 2.38 2.63
N MET A 54 10.01 1.94 1.38
CA MET A 54 11.14 1.36 0.66
C MET A 54 12.25 2.38 0.38
N MET A 55 11.88 3.62 0.07
CA MET A 55 12.86 4.69 -0.18
C MET A 55 13.57 5.13 1.11
N SER A 56 12.90 5.06 2.26
CA SER A 56 13.42 5.53 3.54
C SER A 56 14.36 4.53 4.23
N GLY A 57 14.42 3.27 3.81
CA GLY A 57 15.36 2.27 4.32
C GLY A 57 15.46 2.22 5.85
N ASN A 58 14.35 1.91 6.54
CA ASN A 58 14.37 1.84 8.01
C ASN A 58 15.05 0.54 8.50
N LEU A 59 16.37 0.58 8.65
CA LEU A 59 17.21 -0.56 9.07
C LEU A 59 17.14 -0.87 10.58
N SER A 60 16.29 -0.18 11.35
CA SER A 60 16.33 -0.23 12.83
C SER A 60 15.05 -0.76 13.48
N ALA A 61 14.17 -1.44 12.75
CA ALA A 61 12.96 -2.03 13.35
C ALA A 61 13.27 -3.41 13.98
N PRO A 62 13.13 -3.57 15.32
CA PRO A 62 13.17 -4.88 15.96
C PRO A 62 11.82 -5.58 15.74
N GLY A 63 11.70 -6.35 14.66
CA GLY A 63 10.53 -7.15 14.32
C GLY A 63 10.88 -8.21 13.27
N GLU A 64 10.00 -9.18 13.05
CA GLU A 64 10.17 -10.12 11.94
C GLU A 64 10.18 -9.37 10.59
N PRO A 65 11.07 -9.74 9.66
CA PRO A 65 11.15 -9.07 8.37
C PRO A 65 9.87 -9.31 7.57
N VAL A 66 9.15 -8.22 7.25
CA VAL A 66 7.99 -8.29 6.34
C VAL A 66 8.50 -8.38 4.90
N LEU A 67 8.12 -9.44 4.18
CA LEU A 67 8.42 -9.57 2.76
C LEU A 67 7.52 -8.63 1.95
N CYS A 68 8.12 -7.67 1.25
CA CYS A 68 7.39 -6.86 0.29
C CYS A 68 7.21 -7.62 -1.02
N ALA A 69 5.98 -8.00 -1.34
CA ALA A 69 5.66 -8.79 -2.53
C ALA A 69 4.74 -8.04 -3.48
N GLY A 70 4.78 -8.42 -4.75
CA GLY A 70 3.92 -7.88 -5.80
C GLY A 70 4.04 -8.74 -7.06
N LEU A 71 2.92 -9.01 -7.72
CA LEU A 71 2.86 -9.82 -8.93
C LEU A 71 2.55 -8.92 -10.13
N THR A 72 3.18 -9.21 -11.27
CA THR A 72 3.07 -8.40 -12.48
C THR A 72 1.70 -8.57 -13.15
N PRO A 73 1.26 -7.64 -14.02
CA PRO A 73 0.08 -7.86 -14.84
C PRO A 73 0.19 -9.14 -15.71
N GLY A 74 1.40 -9.53 -16.10
CA GLY A 74 1.66 -10.76 -16.82
C GLY A 74 1.36 -12.01 -15.98
N PHE A 75 1.69 -12.01 -14.69
CA PHE A 75 1.32 -13.08 -13.77
C PHE A 75 -0.20 -13.25 -13.72
N TRP A 76 -0.94 -12.18 -13.41
CA TRP A 76 -2.39 -12.23 -13.21
C TRP A 76 -3.17 -12.65 -14.47
N LYS A 77 -2.67 -12.30 -15.66
CA LYS A 77 -3.23 -12.77 -16.94
C LYS A 77 -3.15 -14.28 -17.13
N ASN A 78 -2.10 -14.91 -16.62
CA ASN A 78 -1.85 -16.35 -16.79
C ASN A 78 -2.33 -17.18 -15.60
N HIS A 79 -2.75 -16.52 -14.51
CA HIS A 79 -3.16 -17.13 -13.24
C HIS A 79 -4.59 -16.73 -12.88
N LEU A 80 -5.53 -16.93 -13.82
CA LEU A 80 -6.93 -16.53 -13.66
C LEU A 80 -7.60 -17.15 -12.43
N ARG A 81 -7.18 -18.37 -12.04
CA ARG A 81 -7.73 -19.09 -10.87
C ARG A 81 -7.26 -18.55 -9.52
N ASP A 82 -6.21 -17.73 -9.52
CA ASP A 82 -5.61 -17.17 -8.30
C ASP A 82 -6.13 -15.78 -7.98
N TRP A 83 -7.07 -15.25 -8.79
CA TRP A 83 -7.69 -13.96 -8.55
C TRP A 83 -8.42 -13.97 -7.20
N PRO A 84 -8.13 -13.02 -6.30
CA PRO A 84 -8.79 -12.96 -5.02
C PRO A 84 -10.22 -12.43 -5.15
N GLU A 85 -11.14 -13.00 -4.36
CA GLU A 85 -12.48 -12.44 -4.19
C GLU A 85 -12.40 -10.97 -3.70
N PRO A 86 -13.34 -10.10 -4.13
CA PRO A 86 -14.53 -10.39 -4.95
C PRO A 86 -14.28 -10.27 -6.47
N TYR A 87 -13.02 -10.16 -6.92
CA TYR A 87 -12.70 -9.92 -8.32
C TYR A 87 -12.71 -11.22 -9.12
N ASP A 88 -13.42 -11.21 -10.23
CA ASP A 88 -13.58 -12.34 -11.12
C ASP A 88 -13.00 -12.01 -12.51
N PRO A 89 -12.08 -12.82 -13.05
CA PRO A 89 -11.65 -12.68 -14.44
C PRO A 89 -12.78 -12.96 -15.46
N GLY A 90 -13.84 -13.65 -15.06
CA GLY A 90 -14.99 -14.09 -15.85
C GLY A 90 -14.99 -15.60 -16.13
N GLU A 91 -16.13 -16.12 -16.60
CA GLU A 91 -16.31 -17.53 -16.93
C GLU A 91 -16.06 -17.83 -18.41
N LEU A 92 -15.62 -19.06 -18.70
CA LEU A 92 -15.64 -19.64 -20.05
C LEU A 92 -17.09 -20.03 -20.41
N PRO A 93 -17.53 -19.88 -21.68
CA PRO A 93 -16.74 -20.00 -22.89
C PRO A 93 -16.26 -18.68 -23.51
N LEU A 94 -15.20 -18.80 -24.30
CA LEU A 94 -14.53 -17.76 -25.08
C LEU A 94 -15.52 -17.00 -25.99
N GLY A 95 -15.82 -15.75 -25.68
CA GLY A 95 -16.30 -14.80 -26.69
C GLY A 95 -15.10 -14.16 -27.39
N TRP A 96 -15.03 -14.23 -28.72
CA TRP A 96 -14.12 -13.37 -29.48
C TRP A 96 -14.84 -12.04 -29.73
N HIS A 97 -14.52 -10.99 -28.98
CA HIS A 97 -14.93 -9.64 -29.35
C HIS A 97 -13.85 -9.02 -30.25
N PRO A 98 -14.22 -8.42 -31.40
CA PRO A 98 -13.29 -7.63 -32.18
C PRO A 98 -13.00 -6.33 -31.43
N ASN A 99 -12.03 -6.34 -30.52
CA ASN A 99 -11.44 -5.14 -29.96
C ASN A 99 -10.38 -4.63 -30.95
N ASN A 100 -10.75 -3.69 -31.82
CA ASN A 100 -9.83 -3.03 -32.76
C ASN A 100 -9.01 -4.01 -33.65
N GLY A 101 -9.60 -5.16 -34.02
CA GLY A 101 -8.93 -6.16 -34.86
C GLY A 101 -7.96 -7.09 -34.12
N GLN A 102 -7.91 -7.04 -32.78
CA GLN A 102 -7.19 -8.01 -31.97
C GLN A 102 -8.14 -9.08 -31.43
N ASN A 103 -7.61 -10.30 -31.38
CA ASN A 103 -8.24 -11.47 -30.84
C ASN A 103 -8.06 -11.43 -29.30
N THR A 104 -8.95 -10.73 -28.58
CA THR A 104 -8.95 -10.64 -27.11
C THR A 104 -9.82 -11.73 -26.51
N LEU A 105 -9.36 -12.31 -25.39
CA LEU A 105 -10.16 -13.25 -24.61
C LEU A 105 -11.23 -12.45 -23.86
N VAL A 106 -12.49 -12.57 -24.27
CA VAL A 106 -13.60 -12.05 -23.47
C VAL A 106 -14.18 -13.20 -22.67
N LEU A 107 -14.08 -13.08 -21.36
CA LEU A 107 -14.74 -13.96 -20.42
C LEU A 107 -16.03 -13.29 -19.98
N GLU A 108 -17.13 -14.02 -20.12
CA GLU A 108 -18.45 -13.48 -19.78
C GLU A 108 -18.54 -13.34 -18.25
N GLY A 109 -19.12 -12.22 -17.78
CA GLY A 109 -19.33 -11.99 -16.35
C GLY A 109 -18.09 -11.57 -15.55
N GLY A 110 -16.96 -11.26 -16.19
CA GLY A 110 -15.79 -10.72 -15.49
C GLY A 110 -16.06 -9.36 -14.85
N THR A 111 -15.35 -9.06 -13.76
CA THR A 111 -15.51 -7.78 -13.04
C THR A 111 -15.20 -6.60 -13.96
N LEU A 112 -16.14 -5.67 -14.06
CA LEU A 112 -16.02 -4.50 -14.93
C LEU A 112 -14.99 -3.52 -14.37
N PHE A 113 -14.13 -3.00 -15.25
CA PHE A 113 -13.09 -2.06 -14.83
C PHE A 113 -13.69 -0.76 -14.27
N ASN A 114 -14.66 -0.19 -14.99
CA ASN A 114 -15.29 1.09 -14.64
C ASN A 114 -16.17 1.03 -13.38
N GLU A 115 -16.43 -0.15 -12.82
CA GLU A 115 -17.14 -0.30 -11.54
C GLU A 115 -16.29 0.16 -10.35
N TYR A 116 -14.98 -0.06 -10.42
CA TYR A 116 -14.03 0.26 -9.32
C TYR A 116 -13.14 1.47 -9.66
N PHE A 117 -12.78 1.63 -10.93
CA PHE A 117 -11.83 2.63 -11.41
C PHE A 117 -12.54 3.84 -12.05
N THR A 118 -13.18 4.67 -11.22
CA THR A 118 -14.21 5.65 -11.62
C THR A 118 -13.74 7.06 -12.01
N TYR A 119 -12.55 7.54 -11.59
CA TYR A 119 -12.05 8.92 -11.87
C TYR A 119 -12.21 9.35 -13.33
N ARG A 120 -12.07 8.38 -14.22
CA ARG A 120 -12.17 8.54 -15.65
C ARG A 120 -13.07 7.44 -16.18
N ALA A 121 -14.29 7.37 -15.67
CA ALA A 121 -15.33 6.54 -16.29
C ALA A 121 -15.33 6.83 -17.80
N GLY A 122 -15.03 5.81 -18.60
CA GLY A 122 -14.79 5.93 -20.04
C GLY A 122 -13.34 6.02 -20.50
N TYR A 123 -12.37 5.89 -19.59
CA TYR A 123 -10.95 5.71 -19.96
C TYR A 123 -10.77 4.51 -20.90
N PHE A 124 -11.59 3.49 -20.65
CA PHE A 124 -11.90 2.38 -21.54
C PHE A 124 -13.38 2.50 -21.92
N ASP A 125 -13.70 3.43 -22.82
CA ASP A 125 -15.01 3.58 -23.50
C ASP A 125 -15.19 2.50 -24.58
N ASP A 126 -15.03 1.23 -24.19
CA ASP A 126 -15.38 0.11 -25.06
C ASP A 126 -16.89 -0.16 -24.97
N ASP A 127 -17.50 -0.60 -26.07
CA ASP A 127 -18.88 -1.08 -26.13
C ASP A 127 -18.85 -2.55 -26.61
N PRO A 128 -19.06 -3.55 -25.72
CA PRO A 128 -19.45 -3.42 -24.31
C PRO A 128 -18.33 -2.94 -23.37
N PRO A 129 -18.64 -2.46 -22.15
CA PRO A 129 -17.64 -2.03 -21.17
C PRO A 129 -16.62 -3.13 -20.87
N ALA A 130 -15.34 -2.76 -20.86
CA ALA A 130 -14.26 -3.72 -20.62
C ALA A 130 -14.22 -4.22 -19.17
N SER A 131 -14.03 -5.53 -19.02
CA SER A 131 -13.61 -6.19 -17.80
C SER A 131 -12.17 -5.83 -17.41
N MET A 132 -11.81 -6.06 -16.15
CA MET A 132 -10.44 -5.90 -15.66
C MET A 132 -9.44 -6.79 -16.41
N LEU A 133 -9.86 -8.01 -16.81
CA LEU A 133 -9.02 -8.91 -17.59
C LEU A 133 -8.77 -8.38 -19.00
N GLU A 134 -9.82 -7.90 -19.69
CA GLU A 134 -9.68 -7.29 -21.02
C GLU A 134 -8.76 -6.07 -20.97
N VAL A 135 -8.88 -5.22 -19.95
CA VAL A 135 -7.98 -4.07 -19.74
C VAL A 135 -6.51 -4.52 -19.62
N MET A 136 -6.23 -5.61 -18.91
CA MET A 136 -4.87 -6.16 -18.81
C MET A 136 -4.35 -6.78 -20.13
N GLN A 137 -5.26 -7.23 -20.99
CA GLN A 137 -4.94 -7.86 -22.27
C GLN A 137 -4.78 -6.88 -23.42
N LYS A 138 -5.28 -5.64 -23.31
CA LYS A 138 -5.05 -4.61 -24.33
C LYS A 138 -3.56 -4.37 -24.49
N GLU A 139 -3.08 -4.55 -25.72
CA GLU A 139 -1.68 -4.33 -26.08
C GLU A 139 -1.50 -3.01 -26.82
N GLY A 140 -0.29 -2.44 -26.74
CA GLY A 140 0.06 -1.22 -27.45
C GLY A 140 1.06 -0.37 -26.68
N TYR A 141 1.64 0.61 -27.38
CA TYR A 141 2.51 1.62 -26.77
C TYR A 141 1.74 2.73 -26.05
N ASP A 142 0.40 2.75 -26.17
CA ASP A 142 -0.42 3.73 -25.48
C ASP A 142 -0.33 3.54 -23.97
N ASP A 143 0.11 4.59 -23.27
CA ASP A 143 0.27 4.57 -21.81
C ASP A 143 -1.02 4.23 -21.06
N LYS A 144 -2.20 4.45 -21.67
CA LYS A 144 -3.48 4.10 -21.06
C LYS A 144 -3.66 2.59 -20.84
N TYR A 145 -3.19 1.75 -21.76
CA TYR A 145 -3.30 0.29 -21.64
C TYR A 145 -2.35 -0.23 -20.56
N ARG A 146 -1.12 0.29 -20.55
CA ARG A 146 -0.11 -0.06 -19.54
C ARG A 146 -0.55 0.39 -18.15
N LEU A 147 -1.06 1.62 -18.02
CA LEU A 147 -1.59 2.14 -16.76
C LEU A 147 -2.74 1.28 -16.24
N GLY A 148 -3.75 0.99 -17.08
CA GLY A 148 -4.89 0.15 -16.66
C GLY A 148 -4.43 -1.24 -16.21
N ALA A 149 -3.52 -1.87 -16.95
CA ALA A 149 -3.01 -3.19 -16.59
C ALA A 149 -2.27 -3.18 -15.25
N HIS A 150 -1.43 -2.16 -15.00
CA HIS A 150 -0.74 -2.01 -13.72
C HIS A 150 -1.69 -1.67 -12.57
N ALA A 151 -2.75 -0.88 -12.81
CA ALA A 151 -3.75 -0.56 -11.80
C ALA A 151 -4.54 -1.80 -11.36
N VAL A 152 -5.01 -2.62 -12.31
CA VAL A 152 -5.69 -3.90 -12.01
C VAL A 152 -4.77 -4.82 -11.22
N ALA A 153 -3.53 -5.03 -11.68
CA ALA A 153 -2.59 -5.89 -10.97
C ALA A 153 -2.29 -5.40 -9.55
N ALA A 154 -2.23 -4.08 -9.33
CA ALA A 154 -2.03 -3.53 -7.99
C ALA A 154 -3.23 -3.79 -7.07
N LEU A 155 -4.45 -3.73 -7.61
CA LEU A 155 -5.68 -4.06 -6.87
C LEU A 155 -5.72 -5.53 -6.45
N LEU A 156 -5.39 -6.43 -7.39
CA LEU A 156 -5.32 -7.87 -7.13
C LEU A 156 -4.24 -8.19 -6.11
N ASN A 157 -3.04 -7.59 -6.23
CA ASN A 157 -1.96 -7.76 -5.25
C ASN A 157 -2.37 -7.30 -3.85
N ALA A 158 -2.94 -6.11 -3.74
CA ALA A 158 -3.38 -5.54 -2.46
C ALA A 158 -4.39 -6.45 -1.75
N THR A 159 -5.24 -7.13 -2.52
CA THR A 159 -6.27 -8.03 -2.01
C THR A 159 -5.71 -9.43 -1.69
N TYR A 160 -4.89 -9.98 -2.60
CA TYR A 160 -4.29 -11.30 -2.48
C TYR A 160 -3.36 -11.41 -1.26
N PHE A 161 -2.53 -10.39 -1.03
CA PHE A 161 -1.59 -10.37 0.09
C PHE A 161 -2.21 -9.86 1.40
N ALA A 162 -3.48 -9.42 1.43
CA ALA A 162 -4.08 -8.76 2.60
C ALA A 162 -4.08 -9.61 3.87
N ASN A 163 -4.13 -10.93 3.73
CA ASN A 163 -4.21 -11.88 4.84
C ASN A 163 -3.03 -12.86 4.89
N MET A 164 -1.96 -12.61 4.14
CA MET A 164 -0.76 -13.44 4.16
C MET A 164 0.16 -13.04 5.29
N GLU A 165 0.43 -13.96 6.20
CA GLU A 165 1.35 -13.72 7.31
C GLU A 165 2.78 -13.50 6.80
N GLY A 166 3.44 -12.46 7.30
CA GLY A 166 4.82 -12.11 6.92
C GLY A 166 4.99 -11.50 5.52
N VAL A 167 3.91 -11.32 4.76
CA VAL A 167 3.94 -10.74 3.41
C VAL A 167 3.07 -9.48 3.34
N SER A 168 3.53 -8.45 2.65
CA SER A 168 2.79 -7.18 2.50
C SER A 168 2.97 -6.62 1.11
N PHE A 169 1.87 -6.18 0.49
CA PHE A 169 1.93 -5.39 -0.74
C PHE A 169 2.36 -3.93 -0.49
N GLY A 170 2.13 -3.41 0.71
CA GLY A 170 2.36 -2.01 1.06
C GLY A 170 1.09 -1.16 1.16
N TYR A 171 0.05 -1.53 0.42
CA TYR A 171 -1.21 -0.79 0.34
C TYR A 171 -2.41 -1.74 0.36
N THR A 172 -3.53 -1.23 0.84
CA THR A 172 -4.85 -1.88 0.79
C THR A 172 -5.53 -1.64 -0.55
N ALA A 173 -6.54 -2.47 -0.88
CA ALA A 173 -7.34 -2.30 -2.08
C ALA A 173 -7.98 -0.90 -2.15
N ASP A 174 -8.51 -0.41 -1.04
CA ASP A 174 -9.13 0.92 -0.96
C ASP A 174 -8.13 2.06 -1.25
N GLU A 175 -6.90 1.94 -0.79
CA GLU A 175 -5.84 2.92 -1.08
C GLU A 175 -5.47 2.90 -2.57
N ILE A 176 -5.34 1.71 -3.17
CA ILE A 176 -5.08 1.57 -4.60
C ILE A 176 -6.17 2.21 -5.45
N LEU A 177 -7.44 1.95 -5.10
CA LEU A 177 -8.59 2.56 -5.78
C LEU A 177 -8.64 4.07 -5.54
N SER A 178 -8.29 4.54 -4.34
CA SER A 178 -8.26 5.98 -4.02
C SER A 178 -7.25 6.73 -4.88
N TYR A 179 -6.04 6.19 -5.07
CA TYR A 179 -5.04 6.82 -5.94
C TYR A 179 -5.50 6.93 -7.40
N TRP A 180 -6.18 5.90 -7.91
CA TRP A 180 -6.80 5.98 -9.22
C TRP A 180 -7.92 7.02 -9.25
N ASN A 181 -8.83 6.94 -8.27
CA ASN A 181 -10.05 7.74 -8.22
C ASN A 181 -9.80 9.24 -7.99
N LEU A 182 -8.62 9.59 -7.49
CA LEU A 182 -8.13 10.97 -7.39
C LEU A 182 -7.25 11.38 -8.58
N GLY A 183 -6.86 10.44 -9.44
CA GLY A 183 -5.99 10.69 -10.60
C GLY A 183 -4.54 10.96 -10.25
N HIS A 184 -4.09 10.63 -9.04
CA HIS A 184 -2.73 10.93 -8.58
C HIS A 184 -2.16 9.85 -7.66
N GLY A 185 -0.89 9.52 -7.87
CA GLY A 185 -0.13 8.62 -6.98
C GLY A 185 0.61 9.40 -5.89
N PRO A 186 1.19 8.72 -4.89
CA PRO A 186 2.01 9.38 -3.85
C PRO A 186 3.28 10.08 -4.38
N GLY A 187 3.60 9.96 -5.68
CA GLY A 187 4.75 10.58 -6.33
C GLY A 187 4.44 11.69 -7.35
N GLY A 188 3.17 11.99 -7.65
CA GLY A 188 2.83 12.99 -8.67
C GLY A 188 1.34 13.06 -9.03
N THR A 189 0.95 14.09 -9.79
CA THR A 189 -0.45 14.41 -10.14
C THR A 189 -0.85 14.04 -11.56
N ASP A 190 0.05 13.38 -12.29
CA ASP A 190 -0.14 12.99 -13.68
C ASP A 190 -0.26 11.46 -13.83
N LEU A 191 -0.76 11.03 -14.99
CA LEU A 191 -1.00 9.62 -15.30
C LEU A 191 0.29 8.80 -15.38
N GLU A 192 1.42 9.43 -15.72
CA GLU A 192 2.72 8.74 -15.77
C GLU A 192 3.19 8.42 -14.37
N SER A 193 3.16 9.40 -13.47
CA SER A 193 3.48 9.20 -12.05
C SER A 193 2.58 8.12 -11.40
N LEU A 194 1.30 8.06 -11.79
CA LEU A 194 0.38 7.03 -11.32
C LEU A 194 0.73 5.64 -11.90
N LYS A 195 1.10 5.56 -13.18
CA LYS A 195 1.56 4.32 -13.83
C LYS A 195 2.83 3.79 -13.16
N GLU A 196 3.83 4.65 -12.98
CA GLU A 196 5.09 4.32 -12.33
C GLU A 196 4.88 3.86 -10.89
N PHE A 197 3.96 4.51 -10.16
CA PHE A 197 3.57 4.08 -8.82
C PHE A 197 3.08 2.62 -8.78
N TYR A 198 2.12 2.26 -9.63
CA TYR A 198 1.62 0.88 -9.69
C TYR A 198 2.67 -0.10 -10.25
N MET A 199 3.48 0.32 -11.22
CA MET A 199 4.54 -0.50 -11.78
C MET A 199 5.59 -0.88 -10.72
N MET A 200 6.09 0.11 -9.97
CA MET A 200 7.03 -0.12 -8.87
C MET A 200 6.46 -1.04 -7.79
N LEU A 201 5.15 -1.05 -7.60
CA LEU A 201 4.46 -1.93 -6.66
C LEU A 201 4.41 -3.38 -7.16
N ASN A 202 4.09 -3.57 -8.43
CA ASN A 202 3.86 -4.90 -9.01
C ASN A 202 5.15 -5.65 -9.34
N GLN A 203 6.30 -4.98 -9.42
CA GLN A 203 7.60 -5.58 -9.80
C GLN A 203 8.45 -6.01 -8.58
N ARG A 204 7.82 -6.61 -7.56
CA ARG A 204 8.48 -6.95 -6.28
C ARG A 204 8.55 -8.44 -5.96
N GLY A 205 7.85 -9.28 -6.72
CA GLY A 205 7.85 -10.73 -6.58
C GLY A 205 8.86 -11.43 -7.50
N PHE A 206 8.94 -12.76 -7.37
CA PHE A 206 9.66 -13.63 -8.29
C PHE A 206 8.66 -14.05 -9.39
N ASP A 207 8.92 -13.67 -10.64
CA ASP A 207 8.14 -14.12 -11.81
C ASP A 207 8.33 -15.62 -12.09
#